data_AF-A0A4R5GXN7-F1
#
_entry.id   AF-A0A4R5GXN7-F1
#
_cell.length_a   1.000
_cell.length_b   1.000
_cell.length_c   1.000
_cell.angle_alpha   90.00
_cell.angle_beta   90.00
_cell.angle_gamma   90.00
#
_symmetry.space_group_name_H-M   'P 1'
#
loop_
_entity.id
_entity.type
_entity.pdbx_description
1 polymer ?
#
loop_
_entity_poly.entity_id
_entity_poly.type
_entity_poly.pdbx_seq_one_letter_code
_entity_poly.pdbx_strand_id
1 'polypeptide(L)'
;MSFSPVNIITIIILALIGFFVGPMLFSPDMLNIAFAVGIVIGSIATMLVQANIQGTANSDSEESNTTTLYVGNLPYKANEDAVQDHFEQVAKVSSVRLMKDKRTGKRKGYGFVEVESRGANKAINKLNDQEFQQRNLVVRLAKEKVVQ
;
A
#
# COMPACT_ATOMS: atom_id res chain seq x y z
N MET A 1 -32.68 -24.40 24.87
CA MET A 1 -33.67 -24.98 23.95
C MET A 1 -33.87 -26.44 24.32
N SER A 2 -34.94 -26.76 25.06
CA SER A 2 -35.32 -28.16 25.29
C SER A 2 -36.04 -28.65 24.04
N PHE A 3 -35.42 -29.55 23.28
CA PHE A 3 -36.03 -30.13 22.09
C PHE A 3 -37.03 -31.19 22.54
N SER A 4 -38.32 -30.83 22.55
CA SER A 4 -39.38 -31.81 22.77
C SER A 4 -39.39 -32.83 21.60
N PRO A 5 -39.71 -34.11 21.85
CA PRO A 5 -39.72 -35.14 20.81
C PRO A 5 -40.59 -34.77 19.59
N VAL A 6 -41.65 -34.00 19.81
CA VAL A 6 -42.54 -33.48 18.75
C VAL A 6 -41.81 -32.48 17.83
N ASN A 7 -40.94 -31.63 18.37
CA ASN A 7 -40.17 -30.66 17.58
C ASN A 7 -39.10 -31.34 16.71
N ILE A 8 -38.59 -32.49 17.13
CA ILE A 8 -37.62 -33.26 16.33
C ILE A 8 -38.31 -33.86 15.11
N ILE A 9 -39.52 -34.40 15.29
CA ILE A 9 -40.29 -35.01 14.20
C ILE A 9 -40.70 -33.96 13.17
N THR A 10 -41.12 -32.76 13.58
CA THR A 10 -41.48 -31.69 12.64
C THR A 10 -40.29 -31.19 11.84
N ILE A 11 -39.11 -31.09 12.46
CA ILE A 11 -37.87 -30.71 11.76
C ILE A 11 -37.49 -31.77 10.71
N ILE A 12 -37.61 -33.06 11.04
CA ILE A 12 -37.30 -34.15 10.09
C ILE A 12 -38.27 -34.12 8.90
N ILE A 13 -39.56 -33.91 9.12
CA ILE A 13 -40.55 -33.82 8.05
C ILE A 13 -40.27 -32.62 7.12
N LEU A 14 -39.97 -31.44 7.69
CA LEU A 14 -39.59 -30.25 6.92
C LEU A 14 -38.30 -30.48 6.10
N ALA A 15 -37.30 -31.14 6.69
CA ALA A 15 -36.05 -31.47 6.01
C ALA A 15 -36.27 -32.45 4.84
N LEU A 16 -37.12 -33.46 5.01
CA LEU A 16 -37.44 -34.42 3.95
C LEU A 16 -38.23 -33.78 2.80
N ILE A 17 -39.19 -32.90 3.12
CA ILE A 17 -39.93 -32.13 2.11
C ILE A 17 -38.96 -31.20 1.35
N GLY A 18 -38.08 -30.49 2.04
CA GLY A 18 -37.07 -29.63 1.42
C GLY A 18 -36.08 -30.39 0.54
N PHE A 19 -35.66 -31.58 0.94
CA PHE A 19 -34.74 -32.42 0.16
C PHE A 19 -35.38 -33.03 -1.09
N PHE A 20 -36.67 -33.39 -1.03
CA PHE A 20 -37.37 -34.02 -2.16
C PHE A 20 -37.99 -33.00 -3.13
N VAL A 21 -38.47 -31.86 -2.62
CA VAL A 21 -39.13 -30.79 -3.41
C VAL A 21 -38.13 -29.70 -3.84
N GLY A 22 -37.06 -29.47 -3.08
CA GLY A 22 -36.00 -28.51 -3.41
C GLY A 22 -35.43 -28.70 -4.82
N PRO A 23 -34.93 -29.88 -5.20
CA PRO A 23 -34.42 -30.11 -6.55
C PRO A 23 -35.51 -30.10 -7.64
N MET A 24 -36.80 -30.13 -7.28
CA MET A 24 -37.91 -30.00 -8.23
C MET A 24 -38.32 -28.55 -8.51
N LEU A 25 -38.05 -27.64 -7.57
CA LEU A 25 -38.27 -26.19 -7.73
C LEU A 25 -37.03 -25.47 -8.29
N PHE A 26 -35.84 -26.02 -8.07
CA PHE A 26 -34.58 -25.46 -8.56
C PHE A 26 -34.00 -26.38 -9.63
N SER A 27 -34.33 -26.10 -10.89
CA SER A 27 -33.67 -26.75 -12.02
C SER A 27 -32.16 -26.46 -11.98
N PRO A 28 -31.30 -27.43 -12.32
CA PRO A 28 -29.84 -27.28 -12.25
C PRO A 28 -29.30 -26.11 -13.09
N ASP A 29 -30.02 -25.71 -14.15
CA ASP A 29 -29.71 -24.52 -14.94
C ASP A 29 -29.84 -23.22 -14.15
N MET A 30 -30.76 -23.15 -13.18
CA MET A 30 -30.99 -21.95 -12.38
C MET A 30 -29.89 -21.70 -11.36
N LEU A 31 -29.16 -22.74 -10.92
CA LEU A 31 -28.02 -22.62 -10.01
C LEU A 31 -26.86 -21.89 -10.71
N ASN A 32 -26.57 -22.28 -11.96
CA ASN A 32 -25.53 -21.64 -12.78
C ASN A 32 -25.88 -20.17 -13.08
N ILE A 33 -27.15 -19.89 -13.35
CA ILE A 33 -27.64 -18.52 -13.56
C ILE A 33 -27.53 -17.70 -12.25
N ALA A 34 -27.86 -18.28 -11.10
CA ALA A 34 -27.74 -17.61 -9.80
C ALA A 34 -26.28 -17.26 -9.45
N PHE A 35 -25.34 -18.18 -9.68
CA PHE A 35 -23.91 -17.90 -9.50
C PHE A 35 -23.41 -16.81 -10.48
N ALA A 36 -23.84 -16.86 -11.75
CA ALA A 36 -23.47 -15.87 -12.74
C ALA A 36 -23.98 -14.46 -12.38
N VAL A 37 -25.24 -14.35 -11.92
CA VAL A 37 -25.83 -13.08 -11.48
C VAL A 37 -25.12 -12.57 -10.21
N GLY A 38 -24.77 -13.46 -9.27
CA GLY A 38 -24.01 -13.09 -8.08
C GLY A 38 -22.63 -12.49 -8.37
N ILE A 39 -21.89 -13.06 -9.33
CA ILE A 39 -20.57 -12.53 -9.75
C ILE A 39 -20.71 -11.15 -10.39
N VAL A 40 -21.68 -10.96 -11.28
CA VAL A 40 -21.88 -9.68 -11.98
C VAL A 40 -22.28 -8.57 -11.00
N ILE A 41 -23.23 -8.84 -10.10
CA ILE A 41 -23.64 -7.86 -9.07
C ILE A 41 -22.48 -7.55 -8.12
N GLY A 42 -21.71 -8.56 -7.71
CA GLY A 42 -20.51 -8.39 -6.90
C GLY A 42 -19.49 -7.46 -7.58
N SER A 43 -19.21 -7.67 -8.86
CA SER A 43 -18.25 -6.86 -9.61
C SER A 43 -18.66 -5.38 -9.73
N ILE A 44 -19.95 -5.10 -9.95
CA ILE A 44 -20.47 -3.73 -10.02
C ILE A 44 -20.42 -3.06 -8.64
N ALA A 45 -20.75 -3.79 -7.57
CA ALA A 45 -20.66 -3.29 -6.20
C ALA A 45 -19.21 -2.98 -5.80
N THR A 46 -18.26 -3.86 -6.10
CA THR A 46 -16.83 -3.61 -5.84
C THR A 46 -16.30 -2.42 -6.64
N MET A 47 -16.72 -2.26 -7.90
CA MET A 47 -16.34 -1.11 -8.73
C MET A 47 -16.89 0.22 -8.19
N LEU A 48 -18.11 0.23 -7.66
CA LEU A 48 -18.69 1.41 -6.99
C LEU A 48 -18.01 1.73 -5.64
N VAL A 49 -17.55 0.71 -4.90
CA VAL A 49 -16.81 0.90 -3.64
C VAL A 49 -15.36 1.35 -3.88
N GLN A 50 -14.72 0.96 -4.99
CA GLN A 50 -13.37 1.43 -5.34
C GLN A 50 -13.26 2.92 -5.67
N ALA A 51 -14.37 3.61 -5.94
CA ALA A 51 -14.35 5.06 -6.13
C ALA A 51 -14.05 5.83 -4.82
N ASN A 52 -14.16 5.20 -3.64
CA ASN A 52 -14.00 5.86 -2.33
C ASN A 52 -13.06 5.14 -1.34
N ILE A 53 -12.33 4.10 -1.74
CA ILE A 53 -11.32 3.42 -0.91
C ILE A 53 -9.94 3.58 -1.56
N GLN A 54 -9.41 4.80 -1.55
CA GLN A 54 -7.97 5.03 -1.69
C GLN A 54 -7.37 5.08 -0.29
N GLY A 55 -6.93 3.93 0.21
CA GLY A 55 -6.25 3.87 1.50
C GLY A 55 -6.06 2.45 1.99
N THR A 56 -4.97 1.81 1.56
CA THR A 56 -3.99 1.11 2.41
C THR A 56 -3.30 -0.02 1.65
N ALA A 57 -1.98 0.12 1.56
CA ALA A 57 -0.95 -0.91 1.45
C ALA A 57 -1.09 -1.95 0.35
N ASN A 58 -0.41 -1.71 -0.77
CA ASN A 58 0.42 -2.76 -1.34
C ASN A 58 1.79 -2.20 -1.67
N SER A 59 2.79 -2.63 -0.89
CA SER A 59 4.21 -2.45 -1.16
C SER A 59 4.65 -3.56 -2.11
N ASP A 60 4.15 -3.52 -3.33
CA ASP A 60 4.68 -4.35 -4.41
C ASP A 60 5.38 -3.39 -5.37
N SER A 61 6.71 -3.45 -5.33
CA SER A 61 7.65 -3.13 -6.40
C SER A 61 7.01 -2.61 -7.68
N GLU A 62 6.70 -1.32 -7.71
CA GLU A 62 6.66 -0.61 -8.97
C GLU A 62 8.13 -0.52 -9.43
N GLU A 63 8.48 -1.27 -10.47
CA GLU A 63 9.58 -0.94 -11.40
C GLU A 63 9.32 0.43 -12.11
N SER A 64 8.77 1.39 -11.37
CA SER A 64 8.91 2.79 -11.67
C SER A 64 10.39 3.10 -11.52
N ASN A 65 10.98 3.69 -12.55
CA ASN A 65 12.41 4.00 -12.58
C ASN A 65 12.70 5.06 -11.51
N THR A 66 12.93 4.62 -10.27
CA THR A 66 13.34 5.45 -9.14
C THR A 66 14.79 5.16 -8.80
N THR A 67 15.46 6.18 -8.26
CA THR A 67 16.86 6.12 -7.90
C THR A 67 17.01 6.70 -6.51
N THR A 68 17.72 5.97 -5.67
CA THR A 68 18.01 6.42 -4.32
C THR A 68 19.23 7.35 -4.33
N LEU A 69 19.07 8.51 -3.70
CA LEU A 69 20.11 9.49 -3.45
C LEU A 69 20.51 9.48 -1.97
N TYR A 70 21.80 9.55 -1.72
CA TYR A 70 22.37 9.80 -0.40
C TYR A 70 22.43 11.30 -0.15
N VAL A 71 21.95 11.73 1.00
CA VAL A 71 21.98 13.13 1.45
C VAL A 71 22.74 13.20 2.76
N GLY A 72 23.90 13.85 2.76
CA GLY A 72 24.80 14.02 3.89
C GLY A 72 24.91 15.47 4.36
N ASN A 73 25.56 15.64 5.51
CA ASN A 73 25.77 16.93 6.19
C ASN A 73 24.48 17.67 6.58
N LEU A 74 23.37 16.94 6.73
CA LEU A 74 22.10 17.48 7.18
C LEU A 74 22.23 17.98 8.63
N PRO A 75 21.62 19.13 8.96
CA PRO A 75 21.60 19.62 10.33
C PRO A 75 20.80 18.68 11.23
N TYR A 76 21.17 18.58 12.51
CA TYR A 76 20.47 17.72 13.48
C TYR A 76 19.00 18.08 13.67
N LYS A 77 18.61 19.29 13.29
CA LYS A 77 17.23 19.79 13.29
C LYS A 77 16.46 19.52 11.98
N ALA A 78 17.08 18.97 10.93
CA ALA A 78 16.41 18.65 9.67
C ALA A 78 15.30 17.60 9.87
N ASN A 79 14.11 17.90 9.38
CA ASN A 79 12.98 16.97 9.32
C ASN A 79 12.92 16.29 7.96
N GLU A 80 12.34 15.10 7.95
CA GLU A 80 12.04 14.34 6.73
C GLU A 80 11.24 15.20 5.73
N ASP A 81 10.19 15.88 6.19
CA ASP A 81 9.31 16.72 5.35
C ASP A 81 10.08 17.90 4.74
N ALA A 82 10.91 18.58 5.52
CA ALA A 82 11.69 19.71 5.03
C ALA A 82 12.73 19.31 3.97
N VAL A 83 13.26 18.09 4.06
CA VAL A 83 14.14 17.54 3.03
C VAL A 83 13.33 17.13 1.81
N GLN A 84 12.15 16.55 1.99
CA GLN A 84 11.23 16.23 0.90
C GLN A 84 10.87 17.47 0.08
N ASP A 85 10.35 18.51 0.71
CA ASP A 85 9.94 19.76 0.06
C ASP A 85 11.09 20.42 -0.72
N HIS A 86 12.32 20.30 -0.20
CA HIS A 86 13.50 20.85 -0.84
C HIS A 86 13.90 20.06 -2.09
N PHE A 87 13.77 18.74 -2.06
CA PHE A 87 14.08 17.86 -3.19
C PHE A 87 12.98 17.87 -4.25
N GLU A 88 11.71 18.01 -3.85
CA GLU A 88 10.54 18.10 -4.74
C GLU A 88 10.60 19.29 -5.70
N GLN A 89 11.31 20.37 -5.35
CA GLN A 89 11.55 21.51 -6.25
C GLN A 89 12.36 21.14 -7.50
N VAL A 90 13.14 20.05 -7.46
CA VAL A 90 14.04 19.66 -8.54
C VAL A 90 13.62 18.36 -9.21
N ALA A 91 13.14 17.39 -8.43
CA ALA A 91 12.74 16.06 -8.90
C ALA A 91 11.59 15.51 -8.03
N LYS A 92 10.73 14.67 -8.62
CA LYS A 92 9.66 14.01 -7.87
C LYS A 92 10.25 13.04 -6.84
N VAL A 93 9.89 13.21 -5.58
CA VAL A 93 10.33 12.36 -4.46
C VAL A 93 9.29 11.26 -4.22
N SER A 94 9.75 10.02 -4.11
CA SER A 94 8.92 8.86 -3.78
C SER A 94 8.97 8.55 -2.28
N SER A 95 10.15 8.66 -1.66
CA SER A 95 10.32 8.35 -0.24
C SER A 95 11.52 9.10 0.36
N VAL A 96 11.40 9.52 1.62
CA VAL A 96 12.50 10.10 2.40
C VAL A 96 12.72 9.28 3.66
N ARG A 97 13.98 8.91 3.91
CA ARG A 97 14.42 8.24 5.13
C ARG A 97 15.60 8.99 5.73
N LEU A 98 15.43 9.51 6.95
CA LEU A 98 16.52 10.12 7.71
C LEU A 98 17.04 9.15 8.77
N MET A 99 18.37 9.05 8.88
CA MET A 99 19.01 8.05 9.74
C MET A 99 19.25 8.64 11.13
N LYS A 100 18.69 7.95 12.12
CA LYS A 100 18.79 8.30 13.54
C LYS A 100 19.63 7.24 14.24
N ASP A 101 20.45 7.65 15.19
CA ASP A 101 21.19 6.74 16.05
C ASP A 101 20.20 5.98 16.95
N LYS A 102 20.19 4.65 16.86
CA LYS A 102 19.26 3.79 17.62
C LYS A 102 19.53 3.81 19.12
N ARG A 103 20.74 4.16 19.56
CA ARG A 103 21.13 4.16 20.98
C ARG A 103 20.86 5.50 21.65
N THR A 104 21.08 6.60 20.92
CA THR A 104 20.97 7.96 21.48
C THR A 104 19.74 8.73 20.98
N GLY A 105 19.04 8.21 19.96
CA GLY A 105 17.92 8.88 19.30
C GLY A 105 18.31 10.11 18.48
N LYS A 106 19.59 10.53 18.52
CA LYS A 106 20.07 11.71 17.82
C LYS A 106 20.18 11.46 16.31
N ARG A 107 19.86 12.47 15.51
CA ARG A 107 20.02 12.38 14.05
C ARG A 107 21.50 12.23 13.70
N LYS A 108 21.84 11.34 12.76
CA LYS A 108 23.24 11.17 12.31
C LYS A 108 23.68 12.20 11.28
N GLY A 109 22.79 13.10 10.86
CA GLY A 109 23.08 14.13 9.86
C GLY A 109 23.20 13.58 8.43
N TYR A 110 22.60 12.41 8.16
CA TYR A 110 22.48 11.87 6.81
C TYR A 110 21.18 11.11 6.61
N GLY A 111 20.80 10.94 5.34
CA GLY A 111 19.56 10.33 4.89
C GLY A 111 19.67 9.69 3.52
N PHE A 112 18.60 9.01 3.14
CA PHE A 112 18.37 8.49 1.80
C PHE A 112 17.05 9.04 1.28
N VAL A 113 17.05 9.52 0.05
CA VAL A 113 15.89 10.08 -0.63
C VAL A 113 15.71 9.34 -1.94
N GLU A 114 14.57 8.71 -2.12
CA GLU A 114 14.19 8.04 -3.35
C GLU A 114 13.49 9.05 -4.26
N VAL A 115 14.03 9.22 -5.47
CA VAL A 115 13.49 10.17 -6.46
C VAL A 115 13.30 9.47 -7.81
N GLU A 116 12.56 10.07 -8.71
CA GLU A 116 12.49 9.61 -10.11
C GLU A 116 13.88 9.61 -10.77
N SER A 117 14.28 8.51 -11.42
CA SER A 117 15.59 8.34 -12.06
C SER A 117 15.92 9.44 -13.07
N ARG A 118 14.90 9.95 -13.79
CA ARG A 118 15.04 11.05 -14.74
C ARG A 118 15.49 12.35 -14.08
N GLY A 119 15.04 12.59 -12.84
CA GLY A 119 15.36 13.75 -12.04
C GLY A 119 16.59 13.59 -11.14
N ALA A 120 17.06 12.36 -10.89
CA ALA A 120 18.12 12.05 -9.94
C ALA A 120 19.43 12.80 -10.22
N ASN A 121 19.92 12.75 -11.45
CA ASN A 121 21.15 13.46 -11.84
C ASN A 121 21.00 14.99 -11.73
N LYS A 122 19.81 15.52 -12.02
CA LYS A 122 19.53 16.96 -11.90
C LYS A 122 19.49 17.40 -10.43
N ALA A 123 18.88 16.59 -9.57
CA ALA A 123 18.86 16.79 -8.13
C ALA A 123 20.28 16.78 -7.55
N ILE A 124 21.12 15.82 -7.93
CA ILE A 124 22.53 15.79 -7.51
C ILE A 124 23.25 17.08 -7.92
N ASN A 125 23.17 17.49 -9.18
CA ASN A 125 23.92 18.66 -9.67
C ASN A 125 23.43 19.99 -9.08
N LYS A 126 22.13 20.12 -8.75
CA LYS A 126 21.57 21.36 -8.21
C LYS A 126 21.62 21.45 -6.68
N LEU A 127 21.41 20.34 -5.99
CA LEU A 127 21.27 20.30 -4.53
C LEU A 127 22.59 19.99 -3.83
N ASN A 128 23.55 19.38 -4.52
CA ASN A 128 24.89 19.18 -3.97
C ASN A 128 25.58 20.53 -3.74
N ASP A 129 26.19 20.69 -2.57
CA ASP A 129 26.81 21.91 -2.05
C ASP A 129 25.87 23.09 -1.81
N GLN A 130 24.55 22.90 -1.95
CA GLN A 130 23.57 23.93 -1.63
C GLN A 130 23.50 24.17 -0.12
N GLU A 131 23.41 25.45 0.28
CA GLU A 131 23.20 25.81 1.67
C GLU A 131 21.79 25.45 2.13
N PHE A 132 21.71 24.60 3.14
CA PHE A 132 20.48 24.23 3.83
C PHE A 132 20.66 24.43 5.33
N GLN A 133 19.97 25.44 5.86
CA GLN A 133 19.99 25.81 7.28
C GLN A 133 21.43 25.98 7.83
N GLN A 134 22.26 26.77 7.14
CA GLN A 134 23.65 27.10 7.50
C GLN A 134 24.65 25.93 7.33
N ARG A 135 24.30 24.90 6.56
CA ARG A 135 25.20 23.79 6.21
C ARG A 135 25.07 23.44 4.73
N ASN A 136 26.18 23.14 4.07
CA ASN A 136 26.16 22.71 2.68
C ASN A 136 25.76 21.22 2.60
N LEU A 137 24.71 20.91 1.87
CA LEU A 137 24.27 19.53 1.69
C LEU A 137 25.24 18.77 0.79
N VAL A 138 25.46 17.50 1.09
CA VAL A 138 26.23 16.61 0.21
C VAL A 138 25.27 15.62 -0.41
N VAL A 139 25.03 15.71 -1.72
CA VAL A 139 24.07 14.84 -2.43
C VAL A 139 24.83 13.94 -3.39
N ARG A 140 24.63 12.62 -3.29
CA ARG A 140 25.32 11.62 -4.11
C ARG A 140 24.36 10.51 -4.51
N LEU A 141 24.70 9.75 -5.54
CA LEU A 141 24.01 8.49 -5.83
C LEU A 141 24.20 7.54 -4.64
N ALA A 142 23.11 7.00 -4.09
CA ALA A 142 23.23 6.00 -3.03
C ALA A 142 23.70 4.69 -3.64
N LYS A 143 24.70 4.05 -3.01
CA LYS A 143 24.96 2.62 -3.26
C LYS A 143 23.82 1.87 -2.59
N GLU A 144 22.91 1.33 -3.39
CA GLU A 144 21.86 0.45 -2.90
C GLU A 144 22.48 -0.65 -2.05
N LYS A 145 21.97 -0.83 -0.83
CA LYS A 145 22.23 -2.08 -0.14
C LYS A 145 21.37 -3.11 -0.84
N VAL A 146 21.98 -3.91 -1.70
CA VAL A 146 21.40 -5.17 -2.14
C VAL A 146 21.09 -5.94 -0.85
N VAL A 147 19.82 -5.99 -0.48
CA VAL A 147 19.35 -6.85 0.60
C VAL A 147 19.42 -8.26 0.00
N GLN A 148 20.57 -8.92 0.18
CA GLN A 148 20.71 -10.35 -0.07
C GLN A 148 20.00 -11.13 1.03
#